data_AF-A0A0H3ZRY5-F1
#
_entry.id   AF-A0A0H3ZRY5-F1
#
_cell.length_a   1.000
_cell.length_b   1.000
_cell.length_c   1.000
_cell.angle_alpha   90.00
_cell.angle_beta   90.00
_cell.angle_gamma   90.00
#
_symmetry.space_group_name_H-M   'P 1'
#
loop_
_entity.id
_entity.type
_entity.pdbx_description
1 polymer ?
#
loop_
_entity_poly.entity_id
_entity_poly.type
_entity_poly.pdbx_seq_one_letter_code
_entity_poly.pdbx_strand_id
1 'polypeptide(L)'
;MILPCVITQFTYARAHLEQTSVFERKFDYPTALVEFTKAMMHWKQYQTPVVGFSVHRVDPDTLPEKRSALPLTPQVVFSGKHYSGIIYQVTNNGDTAVNLTTAQFYSDSARSAALDDVHLKPGESTTLYLVTGGGVNDVR
;
A
#
# COMPACT_ATOMS: atom_id res chain seq x y z
N MET A 1 31.00 -49.75 37.41
CA MET A 1 30.93 -49.17 36.06
C MET A 1 29.64 -48.38 35.99
N ILE A 2 29.70 -47.05 35.94
CA ILE A 2 28.52 -46.17 35.93
C ILE A 2 28.46 -45.53 34.53
N LEU A 3 27.36 -45.76 33.80
CA LEU A 3 27.13 -45.15 32.48
C LEU A 3 26.58 -43.72 32.68
N PRO A 4 27.14 -42.68 32.03
CA PRO A 4 26.57 -41.35 32.09
C PRO A 4 25.26 -41.30 31.29
N CYS A 5 24.21 -40.77 31.93
CA CYS A 5 22.93 -40.49 31.28
C CYS A 5 22.96 -39.06 30.73
N VAL A 6 22.67 -38.89 29.44
CA VAL A 6 22.53 -37.57 28.81
C VAL A 6 21.05 -37.19 28.82
N ILE A 7 20.71 -36.12 29.54
CA ILE A 7 19.37 -35.53 29.53
C ILE A 7 19.39 -34.35 28.56
N THR A 8 18.66 -34.44 27.45
CA THR A 8 18.48 -33.33 26.52
C THR A 8 17.25 -32.53 26.93
N GLN A 9 17.46 -31.32 27.45
CA GLN A 9 16.39 -30.38 27.75
C GLN A 9 16.13 -29.49 26.53
N PHE A 10 14.96 -29.60 25.93
CA PHE A 10 14.52 -28.66 24.89
C PHE A 10 14.05 -27.36 25.56
N THR A 11 14.82 -26.29 25.42
CA THR A 11 14.38 -24.94 25.79
C THR A 11 13.80 -24.27 24.55
N TYR A 12 12.50 -23.94 24.58
CA TYR A 12 11.91 -23.08 23.55
C TYR A 12 12.58 -21.71 23.65
N ALA A 13 13.45 -21.38 22.68
CA ALA A 13 14.06 -20.07 22.59
C ALA A 13 12.95 -19.03 22.31
N ARG A 14 12.59 -18.24 23.33
CA ARG A 14 11.68 -17.09 23.23
C ARG A 14 12.26 -15.92 22.43
N ALA A 15 13.27 -16.15 21.60
CA ALA A 15 13.94 -15.12 20.80
C ALA A 15 12.96 -14.28 19.96
N HIS A 16 11.83 -14.85 19.51
CA HIS A 16 10.79 -14.12 18.79
C HIS A 16 10.03 -13.07 19.64
N LEU A 17 10.02 -13.19 20.97
CA LEU A 17 9.38 -12.22 21.88
C LEU A 17 10.30 -11.04 22.22
N GLU A 18 11.61 -11.20 22.04
CA GLU A 18 12.62 -10.15 22.27
C GLU A 18 12.99 -9.40 20.98
N GLN A 19 12.48 -9.88 19.83
CA GLN A 19 12.66 -9.20 18.55
C GLN A 19 11.69 -8.04 18.46
N THR A 20 12.25 -6.82 18.39
CA THR A 20 11.50 -5.62 18.05
C THR A 20 10.74 -5.84 16.76
N SER A 21 9.42 -5.86 16.84
CA SER A 21 8.57 -5.99 15.67
C SER A 21 8.81 -4.82 14.71
N VAL A 22 8.65 -5.05 13.40
CA VAL A 22 8.62 -3.96 12.41
C VAL A 22 7.54 -2.91 12.71
N PHE A 23 6.56 -3.26 13.55
CA PHE A 23 5.47 -2.40 14.03
C PHE A 23 5.79 -1.63 15.32
N GLU A 24 6.92 -1.87 15.99
CA GLU A 24 7.32 -1.17 17.25
C GLU A 24 7.87 0.24 17.04
N ARG A 25 7.69 0.84 15.85
CA ARG A 25 7.94 2.27 15.66
C ARG A 25 6.89 3.03 16.48
N LYS A 26 7.33 3.92 17.39
CA LYS A 26 6.51 4.72 18.35
C LYS A 26 5.44 5.66 17.74
N PHE A 27 5.08 5.48 16.47
CA PHE A 27 4.09 6.29 15.76
C PHE A 27 2.79 5.49 15.67
N ASP A 28 1.63 6.15 15.72
CA ASP A 28 0.31 5.55 15.42
C ASP A 28 0.17 5.23 13.93
N TYR A 29 1.13 4.47 13.42
CA TYR A 29 1.40 4.20 12.03
C TYR A 29 0.25 3.46 11.34
N PRO A 30 -0.36 2.42 11.93
CA PRO A 30 -1.51 1.77 11.32
C PRO A 30 -2.73 2.71 11.25
N THR A 31 -3.02 3.43 12.33
CA THR A 31 -4.19 4.31 12.41
C THR A 31 -4.08 5.48 11.43
N ALA A 32 -2.93 6.14 11.36
CA ALA A 32 -2.71 7.26 10.45
C ALA A 32 -2.84 6.85 8.97
N LEU A 33 -2.35 5.67 8.60
CA LEU A 33 -2.47 5.15 7.23
C LEU A 33 -3.93 4.83 6.88
N VAL A 34 -4.69 4.26 7.81
CA VAL A 34 -6.11 3.95 7.63
C VAL A 34 -6.93 5.23 7.48
N GLU A 35 -6.75 6.21 8.38
CA GLU A 35 -7.45 7.49 8.31
C GLU A 35 -7.13 8.25 7.02
N PHE A 36 -5.87 8.22 6.57
CA PHE A 36 -5.50 8.85 5.32
C PHE A 36 -6.11 8.14 4.10
N THR A 37 -6.13 6.80 4.11
CA THR A 37 -6.80 6.02 3.04
C THR A 37 -8.29 6.34 2.97
N LYS A 38 -8.95 6.40 4.12
CA LYS A 38 -10.36 6.80 4.22
C LYS A 38 -10.59 8.22 3.71
N ALA A 39 -9.69 9.16 4.04
CA ALA A 39 -9.77 10.52 3.53
C ALA A 39 -9.66 10.59 2.00
N MET A 40 -8.81 9.76 1.38
CA MET A 40 -8.73 9.66 -0.08
C MET A 40 -10.01 9.09 -0.70
N MET A 41 -10.61 8.07 -0.08
CA MET A 41 -11.90 7.51 -0.51
C MET A 41 -13.01 8.57 -0.44
N HIS A 42 -13.08 9.32 0.66
CA HIS A 42 -14.03 10.43 0.82
C HIS A 42 -13.77 11.55 -0.18
N TRP A 43 -12.51 11.89 -0.47
CA TRP A 43 -12.17 12.86 -1.51
C TRP A 43 -12.67 12.40 -2.88
N LYS A 44 -12.51 11.11 -3.23
CA LYS A 44 -13.01 10.58 -4.50
C LYS A 44 -14.54 10.71 -4.61
N GLN A 45 -15.26 10.42 -3.54
CA GLN A 45 -16.72 10.41 -3.54
C GLN A 45 -17.35 11.80 -3.40
N TYR A 46 -16.77 12.66 -2.55
CA TYR A 46 -17.38 13.91 -2.10
C TYR A 46 -16.51 15.15 -2.34
N GLN A 47 -15.30 14.98 -2.88
CA GLN A 47 -14.30 16.05 -3.07
C GLN A 47 -13.95 16.79 -1.78
N THR A 48 -14.07 16.12 -0.64
CA THR A 48 -13.73 16.68 0.68
C THR A 48 -12.23 16.96 0.79
N PRO A 49 -11.81 18.15 1.26
CA PRO A 49 -10.40 18.45 1.46
C PRO A 49 -9.71 17.44 2.39
N VAL A 50 -8.48 17.06 2.04
CA VAL A 50 -7.65 16.20 2.89
C VAL A 50 -6.66 17.09 3.64
N VAL A 51 -6.91 17.30 4.94
CA VAL A 51 -6.16 18.25 5.76
C VAL A 51 -4.68 17.88 5.83
N GLY A 52 -3.80 18.85 5.57
CA GLY A 52 -2.35 18.66 5.61
C GLY A 52 -1.73 18.10 4.32
N PHE A 53 -2.52 17.97 3.25
CA PHE A 53 -2.06 17.48 1.95
C PHE A 53 -2.40 18.49 0.84
N SER A 54 -1.46 18.66 -0.08
CA SER A 54 -1.70 19.30 -1.37
C SER A 54 -2.26 18.28 -2.34
N VAL A 55 -3.28 18.65 -3.12
CA VAL A 55 -3.93 17.77 -4.09
C VAL A 55 -3.59 18.20 -5.51
N HIS A 56 -3.05 17.28 -6.29
CA HIS A 56 -2.73 17.46 -7.69
C HIS A 56 -3.50 16.44 -8.53
N ARG A 57 -4.34 16.91 -9.45
CA ARG A 57 -4.97 16.03 -10.44
C ARG A 57 -3.96 15.78 -11.56
N VAL A 58 -3.86 14.54 -11.98
CA VAL A 58 -2.99 14.13 -13.07
C VAL A 58 -3.75 14.29 -14.37
N ASP A 59 -3.10 14.92 -15.34
CA ASP A 59 -3.62 15.03 -16.70
C ASP A 59 -3.37 13.72 -17.46
N PRO A 60 -4.42 12.99 -17.90
CA PRO A 60 -4.28 11.74 -18.63
C PRO A 60 -3.45 11.88 -19.92
N ASP A 61 -3.51 13.05 -20.58
CA ASP A 61 -2.86 13.28 -21.87
C ASP A 61 -1.34 13.44 -21.74
N THR A 62 -0.86 13.61 -20.51
CA THR A 62 0.58 13.72 -20.21
C THR A 62 1.22 12.39 -19.85
N LEU A 63 0.42 11.32 -19.75
CA LEU A 63 0.90 9.99 -19.36
C LEU A 63 1.43 9.21 -20.56
N PRO A 64 2.54 8.47 -20.39
CA PRO A 64 3.02 7.58 -21.45
C PRO A 64 2.01 6.45 -21.70
N GLU A 65 1.85 6.05 -22.96
CA GLU A 65 1.01 4.91 -23.33
C GLU A 65 1.42 3.66 -22.54
N LYS A 66 0.45 3.04 -21.86
CA LYS A 66 0.68 1.80 -21.11
C LYS A 66 0.19 0.60 -21.92
N ARG A 67 1.14 -0.26 -22.31
CA ARG A 67 0.89 -1.51 -23.05
C ARG A 67 0.69 -2.74 -22.15
N SER A 68 0.52 -2.55 -20.84
CA SER A 68 0.29 -3.66 -19.90
C SER A 68 -1.15 -4.17 -20.01
N ALA A 69 -1.38 -5.43 -19.67
CA ALA A 69 -2.73 -5.99 -19.53
C ALA A 69 -3.49 -5.39 -18.33
N LEU A 70 -2.78 -4.87 -17.33
CA LEU A 70 -3.34 -4.18 -16.17
C LEU A 70 -2.61 -2.84 -15.96
N PRO A 71 -2.88 -1.81 -16.78
CA PRO A 71 -2.28 -0.50 -16.59
C PRO A 71 -2.77 0.16 -15.30
N LEU A 72 -1.82 0.76 -14.58
CA LEU A 72 -2.09 1.64 -13.45
C LEU A 72 -2.09 3.10 -13.92
N THR A 73 -3.25 3.72 -14.05
CA THR A 73 -3.35 5.11 -14.53
C THR A 73 -3.52 6.05 -13.33
N PRO A 74 -2.50 6.84 -12.95
CA PRO A 74 -2.63 7.78 -11.84
C PRO A 74 -3.67 8.86 -12.19
N GLN A 75 -4.58 9.11 -11.26
CA GLN A 75 -5.64 10.11 -11.40
C GLN A 75 -5.35 11.33 -10.53
N VAL A 76 -4.90 11.09 -9.29
CA VAL A 76 -4.75 12.12 -8.28
C VAL A 76 -3.59 11.80 -7.36
N VAL A 77 -2.77 12.80 -7.06
CA VAL A 77 -1.65 12.75 -6.14
C VAL A 77 -1.93 13.67 -4.95
N PHE A 78 -1.77 13.14 -3.76
CA PHE A 78 -1.83 13.82 -2.48
C PHE A 78 -0.39 13.91 -1.93
N SER A 79 0.11 15.11 -1.70
CA SER A 79 1.47 15.33 -1.20
C SER A 79 1.43 15.94 0.19
N GLY A 80 1.95 15.21 1.18
CA GLY A 80 2.03 15.63 2.57
C GLY A 80 3.47 15.64 3.08
N LYS A 81 3.65 16.07 4.34
CA LYS A 81 4.98 16.19 4.96
C LYS A 81 5.72 14.86 5.13
N HIS A 82 4.99 13.79 5.44
CA HIS A 82 5.56 12.48 5.77
C HIS A 82 5.08 11.35 4.85
N TYR A 83 3.89 11.53 4.29
CA TYR A 83 3.25 10.56 3.40
C TYR A 83 2.82 11.25 2.12
N SER A 84 2.78 10.46 1.05
CA SER A 84 2.08 10.80 -0.16
C SER A 84 1.02 9.75 -0.43
N GLY A 85 -0.07 10.15 -1.07
CA GLY A 85 -1.16 9.27 -1.49
C GLY A 85 -1.37 9.38 -2.98
N ILE A 86 -1.70 8.30 -3.66
CA ILE A 86 -2.02 8.31 -5.08
C ILE A 86 -3.27 7.46 -5.30
N ILE A 87 -4.24 8.03 -6.01
CA ILE A 87 -5.40 7.31 -6.53
C ILE A 87 -5.07 6.89 -7.95
N TYR A 88 -5.07 5.58 -8.19
CA TYR A 88 -4.92 4.98 -9.51
C TYR A 88 -6.24 4.39 -9.98
N GLN A 89 -6.49 4.50 -11.27
CA GLN A 89 -7.43 3.62 -11.96
C GLN A 89 -6.66 2.39 -12.47
N VAL A 90 -7.18 1.21 -12.17
CA VAL A 90 -6.66 -0.06 -12.67
C VAL A 90 -7.69 -0.61 -13.64
N THR A 91 -7.30 -0.81 -14.90
CA THR A 91 -8.21 -1.34 -15.94
C THR A 91 -7.73 -2.71 -16.36
N ASN A 92 -8.65 -3.67 -16.51
CA ASN A 92 -8.31 -4.94 -17.14
C ASN A 92 -8.40 -4.82 -18.66
N ASN A 93 -7.26 -4.63 -19.32
CA ASN A 93 -7.13 -4.58 -20.78
C ASN A 93 -6.90 -5.96 -21.40
N GLY A 94 -6.87 -7.03 -20.60
CA GLY A 94 -6.75 -8.40 -21.10
C GLY A 94 -8.09 -8.99 -21.51
N ASP A 95 -8.03 -10.17 -22.13
CA ASP A 95 -9.22 -10.88 -22.63
C ASP A 95 -9.87 -11.81 -21.59
N THR A 96 -9.30 -11.92 -20.39
CA THR A 96 -9.80 -12.79 -19.31
C THR A 96 -10.05 -12.02 -18.02
N ALA A 97 -10.98 -12.52 -17.19
CA ALA A 97 -11.22 -11.96 -15.87
C ALA A 97 -10.01 -12.19 -14.94
N VAL A 98 -9.70 -11.22 -14.09
CA VAL A 98 -8.57 -11.25 -13.17
C VAL A 98 -9.01 -11.06 -11.72
N ASN A 99 -8.34 -11.77 -10.81
CA ASN A 99 -8.41 -11.52 -9.38
C ASN A 99 -7.21 -10.67 -8.96
N LEU A 100 -7.49 -9.44 -8.52
CA LEU A 100 -6.51 -8.52 -8.00
C LEU A 100 -6.24 -8.79 -6.53
N THR A 101 -4.99 -8.59 -6.15
CA THR A 101 -4.61 -8.50 -4.73
C THR A 101 -3.81 -7.23 -4.54
N THR A 102 -3.94 -6.60 -3.36
CA THR A 102 -3.18 -5.38 -3.05
C THR A 102 -1.67 -5.63 -3.12
N ALA A 103 -1.21 -6.85 -2.84
CA ALA A 103 0.19 -7.28 -2.92
C ALA A 103 0.84 -7.01 -4.29
N GLN A 104 0.07 -7.11 -5.38
CA GLN A 104 0.58 -6.84 -6.75
C GLN A 104 0.97 -5.37 -6.96
N PHE A 105 0.51 -4.47 -6.09
CA PHE A 105 0.68 -3.03 -6.21
C PHE A 105 1.60 -2.44 -5.15
N TYR A 106 2.20 -3.26 -4.28
CA TYR A 106 3.20 -2.79 -3.34
C TYR A 106 4.53 -2.54 -4.06
N SER A 107 5.08 -1.35 -3.87
CA SER A 107 6.47 -0.99 -4.14
C SER A 107 7.25 -0.88 -2.82
N ASP A 108 8.57 -0.74 -2.88
CA ASP A 108 9.41 -0.55 -1.67
C ASP A 108 8.99 0.67 -0.83
N SER A 109 8.42 1.68 -1.49
CA SER A 109 7.90 2.90 -0.85
C SER A 109 6.46 2.77 -0.37
N ALA A 110 5.72 1.73 -0.77
CA ALA A 110 4.32 1.53 -0.40
C ALA A 110 4.18 1.18 1.08
N ARG A 111 3.32 1.92 1.77
CA ARG A 111 3.01 1.75 3.19
C ARG A 111 1.61 1.19 3.41
N SER A 112 0.69 1.48 2.49
CA SER A 112 -0.67 0.94 2.49
C SER A 112 -1.22 0.91 1.07
N ALA A 113 -2.06 -0.08 0.77
CA ALA A 113 -2.77 -0.21 -0.48
C ALA A 113 -4.19 -0.72 -0.22
N ALA A 114 -5.18 -0.13 -0.89
CA ALA A 114 -6.58 -0.55 -0.83
C ALA A 114 -7.21 -0.54 -2.23
N LEU A 115 -8.11 -1.49 -2.49
CA LEU A 115 -8.84 -1.64 -3.76
C LEU A 115 -10.35 -1.52 -3.49
N ASP A 116 -11.06 -0.85 -4.39
CA ASP A 116 -12.54 -0.81 -4.35
C ASP A 116 -13.15 -2.17 -4.74
N ASP A 117 -12.56 -2.83 -5.74
CA ASP A 117 -12.96 -4.14 -6.24
C ASP A 117 -11.72 -4.99 -6.52
N VAL A 118 -11.83 -6.28 -6.23
CA VAL A 118 -10.76 -7.27 -6.38
C VAL A 118 -11.01 -8.22 -7.57
N HIS A 119 -12.17 -8.15 -8.22
CA HIS A 119 -12.48 -8.96 -9.39
C HIS A 119 -12.78 -8.06 -10.58
N LEU A 120 -11.99 -8.18 -11.66
CA LEU A 120 -12.18 -7.38 -12.86
C LEU A 120 -12.38 -8.27 -14.08
N LYS A 121 -13.52 -8.15 -14.76
CA LYS A 121 -13.72 -8.72 -16.09
C LYS A 121 -12.95 -7.91 -17.15
N PRO A 122 -12.78 -8.43 -18.37
CA PRO A 122 -12.23 -7.68 -19.49
C PRO A 122 -12.94 -6.33 -19.69
N GLY A 123 -12.16 -5.25 -19.77
CA GLY A 123 -12.63 -3.87 -19.91
C GLY A 123 -13.12 -3.20 -18.62
N GLU A 124 -13.27 -3.94 -17.51
CA GLU A 124 -13.68 -3.34 -16.24
C GLU A 124 -12.52 -2.60 -15.56
N SER A 125 -12.86 -1.59 -14.77
CA SER A 125 -11.92 -0.78 -14.01
C SER A 125 -12.24 -0.77 -12.53
N THR A 126 -11.21 -0.77 -11.71
CA THR A 126 -11.31 -0.51 -10.26
C THR A 126 -10.42 0.65 -9.87
N THR A 127 -10.53 1.08 -8.62
CA THR A 127 -9.65 2.10 -8.05
C THR A 127 -8.74 1.49 -7.01
N LEU A 128 -7.48 1.86 -7.10
CA LEU A 128 -6.42 1.56 -6.15
C LEU A 128 -6.05 2.85 -5.42
N TYR A 129 -6.11 2.81 -4.09
CA TYR A 129 -5.58 3.85 -3.22
C TYR A 129 -4.23 3.37 -2.70
N LEU A 130 -3.15 4.08 -3.02
CA LEU A 130 -1.81 3.74 -2.60
C LEU A 130 -1.25 4.85 -1.71
N VAL A 131 -0.79 4.50 -0.52
CA VAL A 131 -0.05 5.40 0.37
C VAL A 131 1.41 5.04 0.32
N THR A 132 2.27 6.01 0.04
CA THR A 132 3.72 5.85 0.02
C THR A 132 4.39 6.70 1.11
N GLY A 133 5.53 6.21 1.60
CA GLY A 133 6.42 6.96 2.47
C GLY A 133 7.33 7.82 1.61
N GLY A 134 7.46 9.10 1.95
CA GLY A 134 8.28 10.03 1.18
C GLY A 134 7.74 11.45 1.28
N GLY A 135 8.14 12.14 2.35
CA GLY A 135 8.24 13.59 2.33
C GLY A 135 9.55 14.02 1.68
N VAL A 136 9.70 15.31 1.41
CA VAL A 136 10.88 16.00 0.81
C VAL A 136 12.27 15.67 1.43
N ASN A 137 12.34 14.84 2.47
CA ASN A 137 13.58 14.50 3.18
C ASN A 137 14.05 13.04 3.01
N ASP A 138 13.34 12.18 2.25
CA ASP A 138 13.69 10.75 2.11
C ASP A 138 14.40 10.40 0.79
N VAL A 139 14.88 11.40 0.04
CA VAL A 139 15.88 11.20 -1.02
C VAL A 139 17.23 11.58 -0.42
N ARG A 140 17.99 10.59 0.05
CA ARG A 140 19.41 10.77 0.38
C ARG A 140 20.22 9.60 -0.15
#